data_AF-A0A552UJB2-F1
#
_entry.id   AF-A0A552UJB2-F1
#
_cell.length_a   1.000
_cell.length_b   1.000
_cell.length_c   1.000
_cell.angle_alpha   90.00
_cell.angle_beta   90.00
_cell.angle_gamma   90.00
#
_symmetry.space_group_name_H-M   'P 1'
#
loop_
_entity.id
_entity.type
_entity.pdbx_description
1 polymer ?
#
loop_
_entity_poly.entity_id
_entity_poly.type
_entity_poly.pdbx_seq_one_letter_code
_entity_poly.pdbx_strand_id
1 'polypeptide(L)'
;MRERRPAEDDATLALRALAHIAGDYDLGPRLLEMTGMDAASLRARAGEPAVLAAVLNFLTAHEPSLIEVAEALDVPPQRLADAAMRLDT
;
A
#
# COMPACT_ATOMS: atom_id res chain seq x y z
N MET A 1 -1.91 15.04 -23.89
CA MET A 1 -1.42 13.85 -23.15
C MET A 1 -1.42 14.23 -21.69
N ARG A 2 -2.22 13.58 -20.84
CA ARG A 2 -2.27 13.95 -19.41
C ARG A 2 -1.01 13.41 -18.75
N GLU A 3 -0.10 14.30 -18.36
CA GLU A 3 1.05 13.96 -17.52
C GLU A 3 0.49 13.44 -16.19
N ARG A 4 0.54 12.13 -16.00
CA ARG A 4 0.11 11.49 -14.76
C ARG A 4 1.07 11.98 -13.67
N ARG A 5 0.57 12.78 -12.73
CA ARG A 5 1.41 13.32 -11.65
C ARG A 5 1.99 12.17 -10.84
N PRO A 6 3.23 12.28 -10.35
CA PRO A 6 3.87 11.24 -9.55
C PRO A 6 2.98 10.77 -8.38
N ALA A 7 2.32 11.69 -7.69
CA ALA A 7 1.36 11.37 -6.62
C ALA A 7 0.15 10.52 -7.05
N GLU A 8 -0.33 10.66 -8.30
CA GLU A 8 -1.42 9.83 -8.84
C GLU A 8 -0.90 8.41 -9.16
N ASP A 9 0.36 8.30 -9.59
CA ASP A 9 1.04 7.02 -9.82
C ASP A 9 1.34 6.30 -8.48
N ASP A 10 1.73 7.05 -7.44
CA ASP A 10 2.01 6.53 -6.09
C ASP A 10 0.73 6.05 -5.39
N ALA A 11 -0.36 6.84 -5.45
CA ALA A 11 -1.66 6.42 -4.92
C ALA A 11 -2.20 5.18 -5.64
N THR A 12 -2.04 5.11 -6.97
CA THR A 12 -2.41 3.93 -7.76
C THR A 12 -1.59 2.72 -7.35
N LEU A 13 -0.29 2.89 -7.15
CA LEU A 13 0.59 1.81 -6.70
C LEU A 13 0.17 1.29 -5.31
N ALA A 14 -0.08 2.20 -4.37
CA ALA A 14 -0.54 1.85 -3.02
C ALA A 14 -1.88 1.11 -3.05
N LEU A 15 -2.83 1.53 -3.90
CA LEU A 15 -4.11 0.84 -4.09
C LEU A 15 -3.94 -0.58 -4.66
N ARG A 16 -3.01 -0.77 -5.60
CA ARG A 16 -2.69 -2.10 -6.12
C ARG A 16 -2.09 -2.99 -5.02
N ALA A 17 -1.19 -2.46 -4.21
CA ALA A 17 -0.64 -3.17 -3.06
C ALA A 17 -1.71 -3.52 -2.03
N LEU A 18 -2.61 -2.59 -1.71
CA LEU A 18 -3.76 -2.82 -0.84
C LEU A 18 -4.65 -3.95 -1.37
N ALA A 19 -4.95 -3.95 -2.67
CA ALA A 19 -5.77 -5.00 -3.28
C ALA A 19 -5.10 -6.38 -3.20
N HIS A 20 -3.78 -6.44 -3.33
CA HIS A 20 -3.02 -7.68 -3.15
C HIS A 20 -3.09 -8.17 -1.70
N ILE A 21 -2.78 -7.29 -0.72
CA ILE A 21 -2.84 -7.61 0.71
C ILE A 21 -4.24 -8.05 1.14
N ALA A 22 -5.28 -7.38 0.65
CA ALA A 22 -6.66 -7.71 0.98
C ALA A 22 -7.12 -9.08 0.44
N GLY A 23 -6.44 -9.60 -0.59
CA GLY A 23 -6.66 -10.94 -1.12
C GLY A 23 -5.85 -12.03 -0.42
N ASP A 24 -4.90 -11.65 0.44
CA ASP A 24 -4.02 -12.56 1.14
C ASP A 24 -4.56 -12.91 2.54
N TYR A 25 -4.55 -14.21 2.87
CA TYR A 25 -5.15 -14.71 4.10
C TYR A 25 -4.34 -14.39 5.37
N ASP A 26 -3.05 -14.10 5.23
CA ASP A 26 -2.13 -13.81 6.34
C ASP A 26 -1.90 -12.29 6.47
N LEU A 27 -1.67 -11.60 5.36
CA LEU A 27 -1.35 -10.18 5.35
C LEU A 27 -2.59 -9.30 5.61
N GLY A 28 -3.75 -9.69 5.09
CA GLY A 28 -5.00 -8.94 5.25
C GLY A 28 -5.37 -8.70 6.72
N PRO A 29 -5.52 -9.76 7.55
CA PRO A 29 -5.80 -9.62 8.97
C PRO A 29 -4.74 -8.81 9.71
N ARG A 30 -3.45 -9.06 9.40
CA ARG A 30 -2.34 -8.36 10.04
C ARG A 30 -2.31 -6.86 9.74
N LEU A 31 -2.67 -6.46 8.52
CA LEU A 31 -2.82 -5.06 8.13
C LEU A 31 -3.92 -4.38 8.96
N LEU A 32 -5.07 -5.04 9.13
CA LEU A 32 -6.18 -4.54 9.95
C LEU A 32 -5.76 -4.38 11.42
N GLU A 33 -5.08 -5.38 11.98
CA GLU A 33 -4.55 -5.31 13.34
C GLU A 33 -3.54 -4.16 13.52
N MET A 34 -2.63 -3.99 12.56
CA MET A 34 -1.60 -2.95 12.65
C MET A 34 -2.18 -1.54 12.47
N THR A 35 -3.17 -1.37 11.59
CA THR A 35 -3.82 -0.07 11.34
C THR A 35 -4.89 0.26 12.38
N GLY A 36 -5.35 -0.73 13.14
CA GLY A 36 -6.48 -0.60 14.06
C GLY A 36 -7.81 -0.36 13.36
N MET A 37 -7.89 -0.67 12.06
CA MET A 37 -9.10 -0.49 11.24
C MET A 37 -9.74 -1.83 10.93
N ASP A 38 -11.06 -1.85 10.77
CA ASP A 38 -11.76 -2.95 10.13
C ASP A 38 -11.77 -2.78 8.60
N ALA A 39 -12.15 -3.85 7.88
CA ALA A 39 -12.15 -3.86 6.42
C ALA A 39 -13.10 -2.81 5.79
N ALA A 40 -14.22 -2.48 6.45
CA ALA A 40 -15.15 -1.48 5.95
C ALA A 40 -14.58 -0.06 6.13
N SER A 41 -13.99 0.22 7.30
CA SER A 41 -13.27 1.47 7.56
C SER A 41 -12.10 1.68 6.60
N LEU A 42 -11.29 0.63 6.38
CA LEU A 42 -10.18 0.67 5.43
C LEU A 42 -10.67 0.97 4.01
N ARG A 43 -11.75 0.32 3.57
CA ARG A 43 -12.35 0.56 2.24
C ARG A 43 -12.90 1.97 2.10
N ALA A 44 -13.57 2.50 3.12
CA ALA A 44 -14.11 3.86 3.10
C ALA A 44 -13.02 4.93 2.99
N ARG A 45 -11.83 4.63 3.54
CA ARG A 45 -10.70 5.54 3.64
C ARG A 45 -9.58 5.26 2.64
N ALA A 46 -9.73 4.27 1.75
CA ALA A 46 -8.72 3.89 0.76
C ALA A 46 -8.36 5.00 -0.25
N GLY A 47 -9.16 6.06 -0.33
CA GLY A 47 -8.83 7.25 -1.13
C GLY A 47 -7.97 8.29 -0.38
N GLU A 48 -7.72 8.11 0.91
CA GLU A 48 -6.93 9.04 1.72
C GLU A 48 -5.43 8.74 1.57
N PRO A 49 -4.58 9.74 1.28
CA PRO A 49 -3.13 9.56 1.16
C PRO A 49 -2.52 8.92 2.42
N ALA A 50 -2.98 9.33 3.60
CA ALA A 50 -2.52 8.80 4.87
C ALA A 50 -2.80 7.30 5.04
N VAL A 51 -3.93 6.81 4.52
CA VAL A 51 -4.25 5.37 4.56
C VAL A 51 -3.38 4.61 3.57
N LEU A 52 -3.20 5.14 2.37
CA LEU A 52 -2.31 4.55 1.38
C LEU A 52 -0.85 4.50 1.85
N ALA A 53 -0.37 5.55 2.52
CA ALA A 53 0.92 5.57 3.19
C ALA A 53 1.00 4.50 4.28
N ALA A 54 -0.02 4.35 5.13
CA ALA A 54 -0.06 3.32 6.18
C ALA A 54 0.01 1.90 5.61
N VAL A 55 -0.65 1.63 4.47
CA VAL A 55 -0.58 0.33 3.78
C VAL A 55 0.82 0.05 3.25
N LEU A 56 1.49 1.05 2.66
CA LEU A 56 2.86 0.85 2.20
C LEU A 56 3.84 0.73 3.36
N ASN A 57 3.64 1.50 4.44
CA ASN A 57 4.42 1.40 5.67
C ASN A 57 4.30 0.02 6.34
N PHE A 58 3.12 -0.63 6.26
CA PHE A 58 2.93 -2.02 6.67
C PHE A 58 3.90 -2.97 5.93
N LEU A 59 4.01 -2.81 4.61
CA LEU A 59 4.89 -3.64 3.78
C LEU A 59 6.36 -3.35 4.11
N THR A 60 6.76 -2.08 4.19
CA THR A 60 8.15 -1.71 4.47
C THR A 60 8.61 -2.11 5.88
N ALA A 61 7.68 -2.30 6.82
CA ALA A 61 7.98 -2.83 8.15
C ALA A 61 8.33 -4.33 8.16
N HIS A 62 8.06 -5.06 7.06
CA HIS A 62 8.36 -6.49 6.94
C HIS A 62 8.94 -6.82 5.56
N GLU A 63 10.27 -6.87 5.49
CA GLU A 63 11.02 -7.10 4.24
C GLU A 63 10.55 -8.31 3.40
N PRO A 64 10.22 -9.49 3.97
CA PRO A 64 9.72 -10.61 3.17
C PRO A 64 8.42 -10.29 2.43
N SER A 65 7.47 -9.67 3.14
CA SER A 65 6.18 -9.27 2.55
C SER A 65 6.35 -8.15 1.55
N LEU A 66 7.28 -7.22 1.80
CA LEU A 66 7.62 -6.18 0.82
C LEU A 66 8.09 -6.80 -0.50
N ILE A 67 9.01 -7.75 -0.44
CA ILE A 67 9.57 -8.41 -1.64
C ILE A 67 8.47 -9.18 -2.38
N GLU A 68 7.71 -10.01 -1.66
CA GLU A 68 6.64 -10.82 -2.24
C GLU A 68 5.58 -9.96 -2.96
N VAL A 69 5.11 -8.91 -2.28
CA VAL A 69 4.11 -8.00 -2.86
C VAL A 69 4.69 -7.19 -4.02
N ALA A 70 5.96 -6.76 -3.93
CA ALA A 70 6.64 -6.06 -5.02
C ALA A 70 6.78 -6.95 -6.27
N GLU A 71 7.16 -8.22 -6.10
CA GLU A 71 7.23 -9.21 -7.17
C GLU A 71 5.85 -9.45 -7.80
N ALA A 72 4.80 -9.63 -6.98
CA ALA A 72 3.45 -9.81 -7.48
C ALA A 72 2.91 -8.60 -8.26
N LEU A 73 3.40 -7.40 -7.95
CA LEU A 73 3.04 -6.14 -8.60
C LEU A 73 3.90 -5.80 -9.83
N ASP A 74 4.95 -6.59 -10.09
CA ASP A 74 5.99 -6.33 -11.10
C ASP A 74 6.64 -4.95 -10.92
N VAL A 75 7.00 -4.62 -9.68
CA VAL A 75 7.67 -3.35 -9.34
C VAL A 75 8.87 -3.60 -8.42
N PRO A 76 9.90 -2.75 -8.44
CA PRO A 76 10.97 -2.85 -7.47
C PRO A 76 10.46 -2.48 -6.06
N PRO A 77 10.89 -3.19 -5.00
CA PRO A 77 10.44 -2.93 -3.63
C PRO A 77 10.78 -1.51 -3.16
N GLN A 78 11.90 -0.95 -3.61
CA GLN A 78 12.25 0.46 -3.39
C GLN A 78 11.15 1.43 -3.84
N ARG A 79 10.39 1.10 -4.89
CA ARG A 79 9.33 1.96 -5.39
C ARG A 79 8.17 2.06 -4.39
N LEU A 80 7.82 0.96 -3.72
CA LEU A 80 6.80 0.94 -2.68
C LEU A 80 7.25 1.77 -1.47
N ALA A 81 8.52 1.64 -1.08
CA ALA A 81 9.07 2.43 0.03
C ALA A 81 9.11 3.94 -0.28
N ASP A 82 9.49 4.31 -1.49
CA ASP A 82 9.54 5.71 -1.90
C ASP A 82 8.13 6.31 -2.04
N ALA A 83 7.18 5.54 -2.58
CA ALA A 83 5.77 5.93 -2.61
C ALA A 83 5.20 6.15 -1.20
N ALA A 84 5.57 5.33 -0.21
CA ALA A 84 5.17 5.53 1.19
C ALA A 84 5.63 6.90 1.70
N MET A 85 6.92 7.22 1.51
CA MET A 85 7.50 8.48 1.95
C MET A 85 6.84 9.70 1.29
N ARG A 86 6.49 9.60 0.00
CA ARG A 86 5.80 10.68 -0.74
C ARG A 86 4.33 10.85 -0.35
N LEU A 87 3.67 9.82 0.17
CA LEU A 87 2.28 9.87 0.60
C LEU A 87 2.12 10.30 2.06
N ASP A 88 3.18 10.18 2.87
CA ASP A 88 3.23 10.60 4.28
C ASP A 88 3.51 12.11 4.45
N THR A 89 3.91 12.82 3.39
CA THR A 89 4.25 14.27 3.43
C THR A 89 3.09 15.18 3.02
#